data_AF-A0A4S4D424-F1
#
_entry.id   AF-A0A4S4D424-F1
#
_cell.length_a   1.000
_cell.length_b   1.000
_cell.length_c   1.000
_cell.angle_alpha   90.00
_cell.angle_beta   90.00
_cell.angle_gamma   90.00
#
_symmetry.space_group_name_H-M   'P 1'
#
loop_
_entity.id
_entity.type
_entity.pdbx_description
1 polymer ?
#
loop_
_entity_poly.entity_id
_entity_poly.type
_entity_poly.pdbx_seq_one_letter_code
_entity_poly.pdbx_strand_id
1 'polypeptide(L)'
;MWLEIICGLVIYILCRCFFYDDDTLDVETTDSNALFAVATRLEKLYGGKVYVGLRIPDADTGSPQNIDMVLVTKGEAVVISVQNLSGFVSIDTDGSWVSTGGKNNKTERHPDPVAEVKRQVAILESYLEQIRHHQDRIISIVL
;
A
#
# COMPACT_ATOMS: atom_id res chain seq x y z
N MET A 1 -32.09 4.93 16.89
CA MET A 1 -31.48 4.88 18.24
C MET A 1 -30.38 3.83 18.34
N TRP A 2 -30.66 2.52 18.41
CA TRP A 2 -29.61 1.49 18.58
C TRP A 2 -28.59 1.43 17.45
N LEU A 3 -29.01 1.54 16.18
CA LEU A 3 -28.10 1.59 15.03
C LEU A 3 -27.15 2.80 15.06
N GLU A 4 -27.60 3.95 15.54
CA GLU A 4 -26.76 5.16 15.66
C GLU A 4 -25.72 5.01 16.77
N ILE A 5 -26.08 4.34 17.88
CA ILE A 5 -25.16 4.03 18.97
C ILE A 5 -24.09 3.03 18.50
N ILE A 6 -24.47 1.99 17.75
CA ILE A 6 -23.53 1.01 17.18
C ILE A 6 -22.63 1.69 16.14
N CYS A 7 -23.18 2.50 15.23
CA CYS A 7 -22.41 3.26 14.24
C CYS A 7 -21.42 4.22 14.91
N GLY A 8 -21.88 4.98 15.92
CA GLY A 8 -21.04 5.87 16.72
C GLY A 8 -19.95 5.13 17.48
N LEU A 9 -20.21 3.92 17.99
CA LEU A 9 -19.20 3.09 18.65
C LEU A 9 -18.14 2.57 17.66
N VAL A 10 -18.55 2.15 16.46
CA VAL A 10 -17.63 1.71 15.40
C VAL A 10 -16.76 2.88 14.94
N ILE A 11 -17.34 4.06 14.69
CA ILE A 11 -16.60 5.28 14.34
C ILE A 11 -15.66 5.69 15.49
N TYR A 12 -16.12 5.63 16.75
CA TYR A 12 -15.29 5.94 17.92
C TYR A 12 -14.09 5.00 18.05
N ILE A 13 -14.28 3.68 17.84
CA ILE A 13 -13.18 2.71 17.85
C ILE A 13 -12.18 2.99 16.71
N LEU A 14 -12.68 3.24 15.49
CA LEU A 14 -11.83 3.60 14.34
C LEU A 14 -11.03 4.88 14.59
N CYS A 15 -11.67 5.95 15.08
CA CYS A 15 -10.99 7.18 15.45
C CYS A 15 -9.97 6.97 16.58
N ARG A 16 -10.31 6.18 17.62
CA ARG A 16 -9.38 5.89 18.72
C ARG A 16 -8.16 5.09 18.26
N CYS A 17 -8.33 4.12 17.38
CA CYS A 17 -7.23 3.37 16.76
C CYS A 17 -6.35 4.26 15.86
N PHE A 18 -6.89 5.35 15.29
CA PHE A 18 -6.16 6.21 14.37
C PHE A 18 -5.42 7.38 15.06
N PHE A 19 -6.01 7.94 16.12
CA PHE A 19 -5.59 9.19 16.76
C PHE A 19 -5.05 9.07 18.20
N TYR A 20 -5.17 7.93 18.87
CA TYR A 20 -4.86 7.80 20.31
C TYR A 20 -3.66 6.90 20.65
N ASP A 21 -2.84 6.54 19.64
CA ASP A 21 -1.64 5.70 19.77
C ASP A 21 -0.40 6.52 19.36
N ASP A 22 -0.37 7.79 19.79
CA ASP A 22 0.63 8.81 19.47
C ASP A 22 1.11 9.56 20.73
N ASP A 23 1.75 8.82 21.64
CA ASP A 23 2.54 9.39 22.75
C ASP A 23 4.03 8.97 22.67
N THR A 24 4.47 8.33 21.56
CA THR A 24 5.87 7.86 21.38
C THR A 24 6.38 7.91 19.93
N LEU A 25 5.93 8.85 19.09
CA LEU A 25 6.58 9.08 17.79
C LEU A 25 7.82 9.96 17.93
N ASP A 26 8.95 9.31 18.18
CA ASP A 26 10.28 9.92 18.22
C ASP A 26 10.64 10.49 16.83
N VAL A 27 10.86 11.81 16.76
CA VAL A 27 10.97 12.58 15.52
C VAL A 27 12.43 12.59 15.05
N GLU A 28 12.94 11.45 14.57
CA GLU A 28 14.16 11.41 13.74
C GLU A 28 14.25 10.12 12.91
N THR A 29 14.55 10.24 11.61
CA THR A 29 14.59 9.22 10.51
C THR A 29 13.29 9.01 9.70
N THR A 30 12.96 10.03 8.88
CA THR A 30 11.61 10.35 8.40
C THR A 30 10.92 9.34 7.45
N ASP A 31 11.58 8.82 6.41
CA ASP A 31 10.86 8.12 5.32
C ASP A 31 10.67 6.62 5.60
N SER A 32 11.74 5.91 5.99
CA SER A 32 11.67 4.46 6.29
C SER A 32 10.75 4.17 7.47
N ASN A 33 10.79 4.98 8.53
CA ASN A 33 9.92 4.80 9.69
C ASN A 33 8.44 5.02 9.35
N ALA A 34 8.13 5.93 8.41
CA ALA A 34 6.76 6.14 7.95
C ALA A 34 6.19 4.87 7.28
N LEU A 35 6.96 4.20 6.42
CA LEU A 35 6.56 2.93 5.80
C LEU A 35 6.32 1.83 6.85
N PHE A 36 7.23 1.66 7.81
CA PHE A 36 7.06 0.65 8.88
C PHE A 36 5.91 0.99 9.84
N ALA A 37 5.65 2.27 10.12
CA ALA A 37 4.50 2.71 10.92
C ALA A 37 3.17 2.44 10.19
N VAL A 38 3.09 2.71 8.89
CA VAL A 38 1.93 2.37 8.04
C VAL A 38 1.73 0.85 8.01
N ALA A 39 2.77 0.06 7.79
CA ALA A 39 2.69 -1.40 7.83
C ALA A 39 2.16 -1.93 9.18
N THR A 40 2.64 -1.38 10.30
CA THR A 40 2.18 -1.73 11.65
C THR A 40 0.70 -1.38 11.86
N ARG A 41 0.24 -0.23 11.34
CA ARG A 41 -1.18 0.17 11.36
C ARG A 41 -2.04 -0.76 10.51
N LEU A 42 -1.56 -1.16 9.31
CA LEU A 42 -2.25 -2.10 8.43
C LEU A 42 -2.39 -3.49 9.07
N GLU A 43 -1.36 -4.01 9.75
CA GLU A 43 -1.47 -5.26 10.52
C GLU A 43 -2.56 -5.18 11.62
N LYS A 44 -2.58 -4.08 12.39
CA LYS A 44 -3.56 -3.83 13.45
C LYS A 44 -5.00 -3.73 12.90
N LEU A 45 -5.18 -3.10 11.74
CA LEU A 45 -6.52 -2.82 11.16
C LEU A 45 -7.13 -4.02 10.44
N TYR A 46 -6.37 -4.69 9.58
CA TYR A 46 -6.89 -5.74 8.70
C TYR A 46 -6.69 -7.16 9.23
N GLY A 47 -5.84 -7.35 10.26
CA GLY A 47 -5.59 -8.66 10.85
C GLY A 47 -4.77 -9.57 9.93
N GLY A 48 -3.45 -9.41 9.95
CA GLY A 48 -2.57 -10.16 9.06
C GLY A 48 -1.09 -9.92 9.35
N LYS A 49 -0.26 -10.11 8.32
CA LYS A 49 1.17 -9.79 8.32
C LYS A 49 1.48 -8.88 7.13
N VAL A 50 2.23 -7.80 7.36
CA VAL A 50 2.67 -6.90 6.28
C VAL A 50 4.16 -7.09 6.04
N TYR A 51 4.51 -7.40 4.79
CA TYR A 51 5.88 -7.48 4.31
C TYR A 51 6.20 -6.18 3.57
N VAL A 52 7.31 -5.53 3.90
CA VAL A 52 7.72 -4.23 3.34
C VAL A 52 9.00 -4.41 2.53
N GLY A 53 9.09 -3.76 1.35
CA GLY A 53 10.28 -3.78 0.50
C GLY A 53 10.59 -5.15 -0.11
N LEU A 54 9.57 -5.88 -0.56
CA LEU A 54 9.71 -7.23 -1.09
C LEU A 54 10.34 -7.19 -2.49
N ARG A 55 11.50 -7.84 -2.66
CA ARG A 55 12.23 -7.89 -3.93
C ARG A 55 12.02 -9.23 -4.63
N ILE A 56 11.35 -9.22 -5.78
CA ILE A 56 10.90 -10.41 -6.51
C ILE A 56 11.60 -10.48 -7.89
N PRO A 57 12.09 -11.65 -8.34
CA PRO A 57 12.55 -11.80 -9.72
C PRO A 57 11.40 -11.68 -10.72
N ASP A 58 11.50 -10.74 -11.67
CA ASP A 58 10.65 -10.69 -12.86
C ASP A 58 11.20 -11.68 -13.90
N ALA A 59 10.44 -12.72 -14.23
CA ALA A 59 10.84 -13.72 -15.20
C ALA A 59 10.81 -13.18 -16.65
N ASP A 60 9.98 -12.17 -16.93
CA ASP A 60 9.77 -11.66 -18.28
C ASP A 60 10.81 -10.59 -18.65
N THR A 61 11.21 -9.75 -17.69
CA THR A 61 12.24 -8.71 -17.91
C THR A 61 13.65 -9.10 -17.42
N GLY A 62 13.77 -10.16 -16.61
CA GLY A 62 15.04 -10.57 -15.99
C GLY A 62 15.58 -9.59 -14.93
N SER A 63 14.82 -8.56 -14.59
CA SER A 63 15.18 -7.51 -13.62
C SER A 63 14.32 -7.64 -12.35
N PRO A 64 14.90 -7.71 -11.13
CA PRO A 64 14.08 -7.82 -9.93
C PRO A 64 13.19 -6.60 -9.73
N GLN A 65 11.89 -6.82 -9.54
CA GLN A 65 10.95 -5.78 -9.10
C GLN A 65 11.03 -5.59 -7.59
N ASN A 66 10.79 -4.37 -7.13
CA ASN A 66 10.56 -4.06 -5.73
C ASN A 66 9.06 -3.76 -5.54
N ILE A 67 8.43 -4.44 -4.60
CA ILE A 67 7.06 -4.18 -4.16
C ILE A 67 7.12 -3.50 -2.80
N ASP A 68 6.47 -2.34 -2.66
CA ASP A 68 6.58 -1.50 -1.48
C ASP A 68 6.00 -2.18 -0.23
N MET A 69 4.77 -2.70 -0.32
CA MET A 69 4.20 -3.58 0.72
C MET A 69 3.31 -4.70 0.17
N VAL A 70 3.27 -5.82 0.89
CA VAL A 70 2.29 -6.89 0.71
C VAL A 70 1.64 -7.22 2.06
N LEU A 71 0.34 -6.97 2.18
CA LEU A 71 -0.48 -7.40 3.33
C LEU A 71 -1.02 -8.81 3.05
N VAL A 72 -0.68 -9.78 3.89
CA VAL A 72 -1.18 -11.16 3.82
C VAL A 72 -2.17 -11.41 4.95
N THR A 73 -3.37 -11.85 4.61
CA THR A 73 -4.44 -12.23 5.54
C THR A 73 -4.77 -13.73 5.38
N LYS A 74 -5.84 -14.21 6.01
CA LYS A 74 -6.26 -15.62 5.86
C LYS A 74 -6.99 -15.85 4.53
N GLY A 75 -6.22 -16.16 3.50
CA GLY A 75 -6.72 -16.59 2.18
C GLY A 75 -6.58 -15.53 1.07
N GLU A 76 -6.01 -14.37 1.40
CA GLU A 76 -5.81 -13.26 0.46
C GLU A 76 -4.45 -12.61 0.73
N ALA A 77 -3.85 -12.04 -0.32
CA ALA A 77 -2.68 -11.17 -0.23
C ALA A 77 -2.94 -9.93 -1.08
N VAL A 78 -2.63 -8.75 -0.54
CA VAL A 78 -2.89 -7.43 -1.11
C VAL A 78 -1.56 -6.73 -1.37
N VAL A 79 -1.32 -6.36 -2.62
CA VAL A 79 -0.15 -5.57 -3.03
C VAL A 79 -0.46 -4.08 -2.93
N ILE A 80 0.41 -3.33 -2.26
CA ILE A 80 0.30 -1.88 -2.06
C ILE A 80 1.58 -1.24 -2.59
N SER A 81 1.46 -0.26 -3.47
CA SER A 81 2.57 0.62 -3.87
C SER A 81 2.44 1.99 -3.22
N VAL A 82 3.56 2.60 -2.84
CA VAL A 82 3.60 3.89 -2.13
C VAL A 82 4.26 4.94 -3.01
N GLN A 83 3.48 5.91 -3.48
CA GLN A 83 3.96 7.00 -4.32
C GLN A 83 4.31 8.23 -3.48
N ASN A 84 5.57 8.67 -3.51
CA ASN A 84 6.02 9.90 -2.85
C ASN A 84 5.82 11.11 -3.80
N LEU A 85 4.64 11.72 -3.73
CA LEU A 85 4.21 12.82 -4.61
C LEU A 85 4.12 14.15 -3.84
N SER A 86 4.26 15.29 -4.53
CA SER A 86 4.23 16.61 -3.88
C SER A 86 3.48 17.67 -4.68
N GLY A 87 2.61 18.43 -3.99
CA GLY A 87 1.71 19.40 -4.60
C GLY A 87 0.33 18.79 -4.88
N PHE A 88 -0.39 19.37 -5.84
CA PHE A 88 -1.70 18.89 -6.26
C PHE A 88 -1.56 17.71 -7.21
N VAL A 89 -2.10 16.55 -6.82
CA VAL A 89 -2.18 15.36 -7.65
C VAL A 89 -3.51 15.30 -8.38
N SER A 90 -3.47 15.05 -9.69
CA SER A 90 -4.64 14.81 -10.53
C SER A 90 -4.40 13.65 -11.49
N ILE A 91 -5.46 13.02 -11.99
CA ILE A 91 -5.37 11.94 -12.98
C ILE A 91 -5.60 12.54 -14.38
N ASP A 92 -4.70 12.25 -15.32
CA ASP A 92 -4.81 12.66 -16.72
C ASP A 92 -5.72 11.69 -17.51
N THR A 93 -6.07 12.10 -18.72
CA THR A 93 -6.92 11.38 -19.67
C THR A 93 -6.39 10.00 -20.09
N ASP A 94 -5.08 9.74 -19.95
CA ASP A 94 -4.42 8.46 -20.21
C ASP A 94 -4.26 7.59 -18.95
N GLY A 95 -4.77 8.03 -17.79
CA GLY A 95 -4.63 7.35 -16.50
C GLY A 95 -3.33 7.68 -15.76
N SER A 96 -2.38 8.41 -16.37
CA SER A 96 -1.18 8.88 -15.69
C SER A 96 -1.51 9.85 -14.56
N TRP A 97 -0.69 9.87 -13.52
CA TRP A 97 -0.84 10.80 -12.40
C TRP A 97 0.05 12.03 -12.63
N VAL A 98 -0.54 13.20 -12.47
CA VAL A 98 0.07 14.50 -12.71
C VAL A 98 0.19 15.22 -11.38
N SER A 99 1.40 15.55 -10.96
CA SER A 99 1.68 16.29 -9.72
C SER A 99 2.14 17.71 -10.08
N THR A 100 1.43 18.74 -9.61
CA THR A 100 1.70 20.15 -9.93
C THR A 100 1.85 21.00 -8.66
N GLY A 101 2.84 21.90 -8.65
CA GLY A 101 3.09 22.79 -7.50
C GLY A 101 4.00 22.19 -6.42
N GLY A 102 4.75 21.15 -6.76
CA GLY A 102 5.86 20.63 -5.94
C GLY A 102 7.02 21.62 -5.82
N LYS A 103 8.14 21.17 -5.23
CA LYS A 103 9.28 21.98 -4.75
C LYS A 103 9.89 22.97 -5.77
N ASN A 104 9.67 22.77 -7.07
CA ASN A 104 10.18 23.61 -8.17
C ASN A 104 9.09 24.25 -9.04
N ASN A 105 7.81 24.22 -8.62
CA ASN A 105 6.64 24.62 -9.43
C ASN A 105 6.52 23.89 -10.79
N LYS A 106 7.22 22.76 -10.95
CA LYS A 106 7.10 21.90 -12.13
C LYS A 106 5.85 21.04 -12.06
N THR A 107 5.38 20.64 -13.22
CA THR A 107 4.43 19.54 -13.40
C THR A 107 5.23 18.27 -13.65
N GLU A 108 5.06 17.28 -12.78
CA GLU A 108 5.67 15.95 -12.87
C GLU A 108 4.60 14.95 -13.31
N ARG A 109 4.97 14.01 -14.18
CA ARG A 109 4.08 12.95 -14.67
C ARG A 109 4.61 11.60 -14.23
N HIS A 110 3.71 10.81 -13.66
CA HIS A 110 3.96 9.47 -13.14
C HIS A 110 3.09 8.49 -13.94
N PRO A 111 3.56 7.26 -14.26
CA PRO A 111 2.75 6.24 -14.92
C PRO A 111 1.45 5.95 -14.15
N ASP A 112 0.45 5.36 -14.81
CA ASP A 112 -0.75 4.87 -14.11
C ASP A 112 -0.35 3.87 -13.01
N PRO A 113 -0.50 4.23 -11.71
CA PRO A 113 -0.09 3.35 -10.62
C PRO A 113 -1.01 2.13 -10.50
N VAL A 114 -2.24 2.19 -11.02
CA VAL A 114 -3.16 1.04 -11.05
C VAL A 114 -2.66 0.01 -12.07
N ALA A 115 -2.17 0.45 -13.23
CA ALA A 115 -1.54 -0.44 -14.20
C ALA A 115 -0.24 -1.07 -13.65
N GLU A 116 0.61 -0.28 -13.00
CA GLU A 116 1.86 -0.79 -12.42
C GLU A 116 1.61 -1.77 -11.25
N VAL A 117 0.70 -1.46 -10.32
CA VAL A 117 0.33 -2.38 -9.23
C VAL A 117 -0.29 -3.67 -9.79
N LYS A 118 -1.13 -3.61 -10.83
CA LYS A 118 -1.66 -4.83 -11.49
C LYS A 118 -0.55 -5.69 -12.09
N ARG A 119 0.47 -5.07 -12.69
CA ARG A 119 1.65 -5.79 -13.18
C ARG A 119 2.43 -6.43 -12.03
N GLN A 120 2.66 -5.71 -10.95
CA GLN A 120 3.34 -6.24 -9.75
C GLN A 120 2.57 -7.40 -9.12
N VAL A 121 1.23 -7.34 -9.09
CA VAL A 121 0.38 -8.47 -8.67
C VAL A 121 0.60 -9.67 -9.57
N ALA A 122 0.54 -9.52 -10.90
CA ALA A 122 0.75 -10.65 -11.82
C ALA A 122 2.16 -11.29 -11.68
N ILE A 123 3.19 -10.47 -11.42
CA ILE A 123 4.55 -10.95 -11.15
C ILE A 123 4.62 -11.68 -9.81
N LEU A 124 4.01 -11.15 -8.74
CA LEU A 124 3.92 -11.81 -7.44
C LEU A 124 3.12 -13.12 -7.52
N GLU A 125 2.01 -13.15 -8.26
CA GLU A 125 1.22 -14.35 -8.54
C GLU A 125 2.05 -15.39 -9.27
N SER A 126 2.70 -15.04 -10.38
CA SER A 126 3.57 -15.97 -11.15
C SER A 126 4.74 -16.48 -10.31
N TYR A 127 5.41 -15.61 -9.56
CA TYR A 127 6.51 -16.00 -8.67
C TYR A 127 6.04 -16.93 -7.55
N LEU A 128 4.90 -16.61 -6.93
CA LEU A 128 4.31 -17.49 -5.95
C LEU A 128 3.87 -18.80 -6.60
N GLU A 129 3.22 -18.84 -7.76
CA GLU A 129 2.87 -20.07 -8.49
C GLU A 129 4.08 -20.97 -8.78
N GLN A 130 5.23 -20.41 -9.17
CA GLN A 130 6.48 -21.15 -9.36
C GLN A 130 6.98 -21.83 -8.06
N ILE A 131 6.76 -21.20 -6.89
CA ILE A 131 7.04 -21.77 -5.57
C ILE A 131 5.90 -22.72 -5.13
N ARG A 132 4.66 -22.38 -5.52
CA ARG A 132 3.38 -22.90 -5.06
C ARG A 132 2.93 -24.06 -5.93
N HIS A 133 3.80 -25.06 -6.00
CA HIS A 133 3.33 -26.44 -5.97
C HIS A 133 2.57 -26.78 -4.66
N HIS A 134 2.38 -25.82 -3.71
CA HIS A 134 1.60 -25.88 -2.45
C HIS A 134 0.92 -24.50 -2.05
N GLN A 135 -0.35 -24.21 -2.43
CA GLN A 135 -1.35 -23.20 -1.89
C GLN A 135 -0.97 -21.71 -1.51
N ASP A 136 -1.79 -20.65 -1.67
CA ASP A 136 -3.07 -20.42 -2.41
C ASP A 136 -3.26 -18.97 -3.00
N ARG A 137 -4.49 -18.43 -3.15
CA ARG A 137 -4.88 -17.24 -3.99
C ARG A 137 -4.56 -15.84 -3.43
N ILE A 138 -4.52 -14.83 -4.31
CA ILE A 138 -4.17 -13.39 -4.08
C ILE A 138 -5.31 -12.47 -4.55
N ILE A 139 -5.45 -11.25 -3.99
CA ILE A 139 -6.46 -10.23 -4.40
C ILE A 139 -5.87 -8.81 -4.34
N SER A 140 -5.94 -8.05 -5.43
CA SER A 140 -5.44 -6.65 -5.49
C SER A 140 -6.36 -5.65 -4.79
N ILE A 141 -5.80 -4.72 -4.01
CA ILE A 141 -6.46 -3.48 -3.56
C ILE A 141 -5.44 -2.33 -3.72
N VAL A 142 -5.85 -1.25 -4.38
CA VAL A 142 -5.08 0.00 -4.45
C VAL A 142 -5.61 0.95 -3.38
N LEU A 143 -4.71 1.56 -2.61
CA LEU A 143 -4.97 2.58 -1.59
C LEU A 143 -4.30 3.91 -1.98
#